data_AF-A0A0P7VIP8-F1
#
_entry.id   AF-A0A0P7VIP8-F1
#
_cell.length_a   1.000
_cell.length_b   1.000
_cell.length_c   1.000
_cell.angle_alpha   90.00
_cell.angle_beta   90.00
_cell.angle_gamma   90.00
#
_symmetry.space_group_name_H-M   'P 1'
#
loop_
_entity.id
_entity.type
_entity.pdbx_description
1 polymer ?
#
loop_
_entity_poly.entity_id
_entity_poly.type
_entity_poly.pdbx_seq_one_letter_code
_entity_poly.pdbx_strand_id
1 'polypeptide(L)'
;RYTELQREFSEAVRTSGEQKELILKLEHDLSTIQALSSLPRPDAEGADFGNLGKIPEPIKEATALFPGSGVQPQAELPQGQMDSLLSIISSQRERFRARNQELEAESRSLHQTMQALQTELDSLRADNIKLYEKIKFLQSYPGRAGGSDDTVMRYSSQYEERLDPFASFSKRERQRRYLSLSPWDKATLSMGRVILSNKMARTIAFFYTILLHCLVFLVLYKTAWSESIGRDCAAYCAKKYSDHLHRFHENGDNGDMWQ
;
A
#
# COMPACT_ATOMS: atom_id res chain seq x y z
N ARG A 1 63.69 24.96 8.48
CA ARG A 1 62.57 25.03 7.50
C ARG A 1 62.32 23.69 6.81
N TYR A 2 63.21 23.17 5.96
CA TYR A 2 62.98 21.85 5.31
C TYR A 2 62.90 20.68 6.32
N THR A 3 63.82 20.64 7.29
CA THR A 3 63.86 19.62 8.36
C THR A 3 62.64 19.66 9.29
N GLU A 4 62.10 20.85 9.52
CA GLU A 4 60.93 21.10 10.36
C GLU A 4 59.64 20.67 9.64
N LEU A 5 59.52 21.00 8.35
CA LEU A 5 58.43 20.54 7.51
C LEU A 5 58.43 19.01 7.33
N GLN A 6 59.62 18.40 7.24
CA GLN A 6 59.77 16.96 7.17
C GLN A 6 59.38 16.26 8.49
N ARG A 7 59.59 16.93 9.63
CA ARG A 7 59.14 16.46 10.95
C ARG A 7 57.62 16.55 11.09
N GLU A 8 57.01 17.65 10.65
CA GLU A 8 55.54 17.79 10.67
C GLU A 8 54.87 16.79 9.74
N PHE A 9 55.46 16.55 8.55
CA PHE A 9 54.95 15.55 7.62
C PHE A 9 55.02 14.14 8.20
N SER A 10 56.13 13.74 8.84
CA SER A 10 56.25 12.43 9.46
C SER A 10 55.30 12.26 10.66
N GLU A 11 55.07 13.33 11.43
CA GLU A 11 54.10 13.36 12.52
C GLU A 11 52.65 13.22 12.00
N ALA A 12 52.31 13.90 10.91
CA ALA A 12 51.02 13.78 10.24
C ALA A 12 50.79 12.36 9.66
N VAL A 13 51.82 11.75 9.08
CA VAL A 13 51.75 10.37 8.56
C VAL A 13 51.56 9.37 9.70
N ARG A 14 52.26 9.54 10.83
CA ARG A 14 52.10 8.69 12.01
C ARG A 14 50.68 8.77 12.58
N THR A 15 50.18 9.99 12.79
CA THR A 15 48.81 10.20 13.32
C THR A 15 47.75 9.68 12.36
N SER A 16 47.95 9.80 11.05
CA SER A 16 47.07 9.19 10.05
C SER A 16 47.08 7.66 10.11
N GLY A 17 48.23 7.04 10.34
CA GLY A 17 48.36 5.59 10.53
C GLY A 17 47.60 5.10 11.78
N GLU A 18 47.79 5.79 12.91
CA GLU A 18 47.09 5.50 14.17
C GLU A 18 45.58 5.65 14.05
N GLN A 19 45.12 6.68 13.34
CA GLN A 19 43.69 6.85 13.05
C GLN A 19 43.12 5.71 12.21
N LYS A 20 43.84 5.22 11.20
CA LYS A 20 43.39 4.09 10.38
C LYS A 20 43.27 2.80 11.19
N GLU A 21 44.24 2.53 12.07
CA GLU A 21 44.20 1.37 12.96
C GLU A 21 43.02 1.42 13.92
N LEU A 22 42.75 2.59 14.50
CA LEU A 22 41.60 2.81 15.37
C LEU A 22 40.27 2.63 14.63
N ILE A 23 40.17 3.07 13.37
CA ILE A 23 38.98 2.87 12.53
C ILE A 23 38.77 1.37 12.26
N LEU A 24 39.82 0.65 11.84
CA LEU A 24 39.71 -0.79 11.58
C LEU A 24 39.27 -1.57 12.83
N LYS A 25 39.78 -1.17 14.00
CA LYS A 25 39.37 -1.75 15.28
C LYS A 25 37.91 -1.46 15.59
N LEU A 26 37.46 -0.22 15.39
CA LEU A 26 36.05 0.16 15.59
C LEU A 26 35.12 -0.58 14.62
N GLU A 27 35.52 -0.75 13.36
CA GLU A 27 34.75 -1.50 12.37
C GLU A 27 34.63 -2.99 12.76
N HIS A 28 35.73 -3.59 13.23
CA HIS A 28 35.73 -4.96 13.73
C HIS A 28 34.82 -5.11 14.97
N ASP A 29 34.92 -4.20 15.93
CA ASP A 29 34.11 -4.21 17.15
C ASP A 29 32.61 -4.00 16.84
N LEU A 30 32.28 -3.11 15.91
CA LEU A 30 30.90 -2.90 15.44
C LEU A 30 30.35 -4.13 14.72
N SER A 31 31.16 -4.79 13.88
CA SER A 31 30.75 -6.02 13.19
C SER A 31 30.43 -7.15 14.19
N THR A 32 31.21 -7.22 15.28
CA THR A 32 31.02 -8.20 16.36
C THR A 32 29.73 -7.90 17.14
N ILE A 33 29.46 -6.63 17.47
CA ILE A 33 28.22 -6.22 18.14
C ILE A 33 27.01 -6.45 17.23
N GLN A 34 27.13 -6.21 15.92
CA GLN A 34 26.04 -6.43 14.98
C GLN A 34 25.69 -7.93 14.87
N ALA A 35 26.69 -8.81 14.88
CA ALA A 35 26.50 -10.26 14.95
C ALA A 35 25.84 -10.72 16.27
N LEU A 36 26.10 -10.04 17.38
CA LEU A 36 25.41 -10.28 18.66
C LEU A 36 23.98 -9.72 18.67
N SER A 37 23.73 -8.62 17.97
CA SER A 37 22.40 -7.98 17.88
C SER A 37 21.43 -8.72 16.96
N SER A 38 21.93 -9.54 16.03
CA SER A 38 21.11 -10.36 15.14
C SER A 38 20.67 -11.68 15.78
N LEU A 39 21.14 -12.01 16.99
CA LEU A 39 20.52 -13.06 17.79
C LEU A 39 19.11 -12.60 18.20
N PRO A 40 18.05 -13.38 17.90
CA PRO A 40 16.71 -13.06 18.35
C PRO A 40 16.73 -12.94 19.87
N ARG A 41 16.47 -11.73 20.37
CA ARG A 41 16.29 -11.49 21.79
C ARG A 41 15.11 -12.35 22.25
N PRO A 42 15.29 -13.28 23.21
CA PRO A 42 14.17 -14.03 23.73
C PRO A 42 13.20 -13.03 24.36
N ASP A 43 11.94 -13.11 23.96
CA ASP A 43 10.87 -12.27 24.45
C ASP A 43 10.86 -12.31 25.99
N ALA A 44 10.62 -11.15 26.61
CA ALA A 44 10.65 -10.97 28.06
C ALA A 44 9.44 -11.61 28.78
N GLU A 45 8.96 -12.74 28.27
CA GLU A 45 7.95 -13.57 28.92
C GLU A 45 8.59 -14.93 29.16
N GLY A 46 8.60 -15.39 30.41
CA GLY A 46 9.33 -16.56 30.88
C GLY A 46 9.06 -17.83 30.08
N ALA A 47 9.82 -18.05 29.01
CA ALA A 47 9.79 -19.25 28.21
C ALA A 47 10.79 -20.28 28.77
N ASP A 48 10.21 -21.25 29.44
CA ASP A 48 10.62 -22.64 29.69
C ASP A 48 12.06 -23.04 29.30
N PHE A 49 12.81 -23.51 30.30
CA PHE A 49 14.22 -23.98 30.22
C PHE A 49 14.41 -25.29 29.43
N GLY A 50 13.48 -25.64 28.53
CA GLY A 50 13.45 -26.93 27.83
C GLY A 50 14.31 -27.03 26.56
N ASN A 51 14.88 -25.93 26.06
CA ASN A 51 15.53 -25.93 24.73
C ASN A 51 16.99 -25.43 24.73
N LEU A 52 17.74 -25.73 25.78
CA LEU A 52 19.21 -25.55 25.82
C LEU A 52 19.97 -26.66 25.06
N GLY A 53 19.36 -27.26 24.04
CA GLY A 53 19.93 -28.38 23.29
C GLY A 53 20.59 -28.00 21.97
N LYS A 54 20.44 -26.76 21.50
CA LYS A 54 20.93 -26.30 20.19
C LYS A 54 21.79 -25.05 20.29
N ILE A 55 22.75 -25.10 21.19
CA ILE A 55 23.81 -24.11 21.26
C ILE A 55 24.98 -24.63 20.41
N PRO A 56 25.35 -23.98 19.28
CA PRO A 56 26.53 -24.35 18.50
C PRO A 56 27.81 -24.29 19.34
N GLU A 57 28.75 -25.21 19.12
CA GLU A 57 30.01 -25.37 19.85
C GLU A 57 30.79 -24.08 20.16
N PRO A 58 30.88 -23.05 19.29
CA PRO A 58 31.56 -21.81 19.64
C PRO A 58 30.90 -21.03 20.79
N ILE A 59 29.60 -21.23 21.04
CA ILE A 59 28.94 -20.69 22.23
C ILE A 59 29.21 -21.56 23.45
N LYS A 60 29.49 -22.87 23.30
CA LYS A 60 29.91 -23.73 24.41
C LYS A 60 31.31 -23.35 24.90
N GLU A 61 32.19 -22.99 23.96
CA GLU A 61 33.53 -22.50 24.24
C GLU A 61 33.52 -21.04 24.74
N ALA A 62 32.71 -20.15 24.15
CA ALA A 62 32.54 -18.78 24.66
C ALA A 62 31.84 -18.74 26.02
N THR A 63 30.87 -19.62 26.28
CA THR A 63 30.23 -19.78 27.61
C THR A 63 31.19 -20.42 28.60
N ALA A 64 32.13 -21.28 28.16
CA ALA A 64 33.22 -21.76 29.00
C ALA A 64 34.26 -20.66 29.32
N LEU A 65 34.34 -19.60 28.49
CA LEU A 65 35.14 -18.39 28.75
C LEU A 65 34.40 -17.34 29.61
N PHE A 66 33.10 -17.52 29.89
CA PHE A 66 32.35 -16.74 30.88
C PHE A 66 32.33 -17.49 32.23
N PRO A 67 33.00 -16.98 33.28
CA PRO A 67 33.05 -17.62 34.60
C PRO A 67 31.73 -17.42 35.38
N GLY A 68 30.62 -17.93 34.85
CA GLY A 68 29.29 -17.73 35.43
C GLY A 68 28.32 -18.92 35.31
N SER A 69 28.65 -20.00 34.58
CA SER A 69 27.79 -21.20 34.54
C SER A 69 28.58 -22.49 34.30
N GLY A 70 29.54 -22.74 35.20
CA GLY A 70 30.32 -23.96 35.27
C GLY A 70 31.30 -23.86 36.44
N VAL A 71 31.24 -24.82 37.36
CA VAL A 71 32.12 -24.91 38.54
C VAL A 71 33.59 -24.89 38.10
N GLN A 72 34.33 -23.80 38.40
CA GLN A 72 35.77 -23.72 38.73
C GLN A 72 36.18 -22.23 38.96
N PRO A 73 37.15 -21.94 39.85
CA PRO A 73 37.35 -20.61 40.43
C PRO A 73 38.22 -19.70 39.56
N GLN A 74 37.76 -18.45 39.40
CA GLN A 74 38.52 -17.21 39.18
C GLN A 74 39.85 -17.31 38.41
N ALA A 75 39.82 -17.06 37.10
CA ALA A 75 40.89 -16.30 36.47
C ALA A 75 40.63 -14.82 36.77
N GLU A 76 41.24 -14.29 37.83
CA GLU A 76 41.16 -12.87 38.18
C GLU A 76 41.78 -12.02 37.06
N LEU A 77 40.95 -11.39 36.23
CA LEU A 77 41.42 -10.24 35.47
C LEU A 77 41.89 -9.17 36.49
N PRO A 78 43.05 -8.52 36.27
CA PRO A 78 43.53 -7.48 37.17
C PRO A 78 42.42 -6.44 37.40
N GLN A 79 42.07 -6.14 38.67
CA GLN A 79 40.97 -5.24 39.03
C GLN A 79 40.96 -3.93 38.21
N GLY A 80 42.14 -3.38 37.91
CA GLY A 80 42.26 -2.17 37.09
C GLY A 80 41.75 -2.29 35.64
N GLN A 81 41.75 -3.48 35.03
CA GLN A 81 41.20 -3.70 33.68
C GLN A 81 39.67 -3.79 33.71
N MET A 82 39.10 -4.37 34.77
CA MET A 82 37.66 -4.41 35.01
C MET A 82 37.10 -3.01 35.24
N ASP A 83 37.77 -2.20 36.08
CA ASP A 83 37.37 -0.82 36.36
C ASP A 83 37.44 0.07 35.11
N SER A 84 38.43 -0.17 34.25
CA SER A 84 38.56 0.53 32.97
C SER A 84 37.42 0.17 31.99
N LEU A 85 37.06 -1.11 31.89
CA LEU A 85 35.92 -1.55 31.07
C LEU A 85 34.59 -1.00 31.60
N LEU A 86 34.37 -1.05 32.92
CA LEU A 86 33.16 -0.49 33.54
C LEU A 86 33.07 1.03 33.35
N SER A 87 34.20 1.73 33.43
CA SER A 87 34.30 3.16 33.14
C SER A 87 33.93 3.46 31.67
N ILE A 88 34.47 2.70 30.72
CA ILE A 88 34.13 2.86 29.29
C ILE A 88 32.63 2.63 29.05
N ILE A 89 32.07 1.54 29.58
CA ILE A 89 30.64 1.22 29.43
C ILE A 89 29.76 2.29 30.07
N SER A 90 30.13 2.80 31.25
CA SER A 90 29.41 3.90 31.89
C SER A 90 29.42 5.16 31.04
N SER A 91 30.55 5.49 30.43
CA SER A 91 30.69 6.66 29.56
C SER A 91 29.88 6.52 28.27
N GLN A 92 29.85 5.32 27.68
CA GLN A 92 29.03 5.03 26.51
C GLN A 92 27.54 5.13 26.86
N ARG A 93 27.12 4.52 27.97
CA ARG A 93 25.74 4.62 28.46
C ARG A 93 25.34 6.07 28.67
N GLU A 94 26.22 6.89 29.24
CA GLU A 94 25.94 8.31 29.47
C GLU A 94 25.82 9.10 28.17
N ARG A 95 26.69 8.83 27.17
CA ARG A 95 26.58 9.43 25.83
C ARG A 95 25.30 9.03 25.11
N PHE A 96 24.91 7.75 25.19
CA PHE A 96 23.65 7.29 24.62
C PHE A 96 22.44 7.91 25.32
N ARG A 97 22.47 8.03 26.65
CA ARG A 97 21.44 8.72 27.42
C ARG A 97 21.32 10.18 26.98
N ALA A 98 22.44 10.89 26.87
CA ALA A 98 22.47 12.29 26.44
C ALA A 98 21.90 12.46 25.03
N ARG A 99 22.31 11.61 24.07
CA ARG A 99 21.80 11.64 22.70
C ARG A 99 20.31 11.30 22.62
N ASN A 100 19.84 10.33 23.42
CA ASN A 100 18.43 9.99 23.46
C ASN A 100 17.61 11.15 24.05
N GLN A 101 18.11 11.83 25.08
CA GLN A 101 17.47 13.01 25.64
C GLN A 101 17.40 14.18 24.63
N GLU A 102 18.47 14.39 23.85
CA GLU A 102 18.49 15.38 22.77
C GLU A 102 17.47 15.06 21.68
N LEU A 103 17.43 13.81 21.20
CA LEU A 103 16.45 13.35 20.21
C LEU A 103 15.01 13.46 20.73
N GLU A 104 14.77 13.14 22.00
CA GLU A 104 13.47 13.34 22.63
C GLU A 104 13.08 14.82 22.70
N ALA A 105 14.04 15.72 22.98
CA ALA A 105 13.80 17.15 23.01
C ALA A 105 13.52 17.71 21.60
N GLU A 106 14.28 17.30 20.59
CA GLU A 106 14.06 17.67 19.19
C GLU A 106 12.71 17.16 18.69
N SER A 107 12.37 15.91 18.99
CA SER A 107 11.06 15.34 18.67
C SER A 107 9.94 16.15 19.30
N ARG A 108 10.03 16.50 20.59
CA ARG A 108 9.04 17.36 21.26
C ARG A 108 8.94 18.73 20.59
N SER A 109 10.06 19.34 20.22
CA SER A 109 10.10 20.62 19.51
C SER A 109 9.41 20.54 18.14
N LEU A 110 9.71 19.52 17.33
CA LEU A 110 9.07 19.30 16.03
C LEU A 110 7.56 19.05 16.16
N HIS A 111 7.13 18.31 17.17
CA HIS A 111 5.70 18.13 17.42
C HIS A 111 5.00 19.45 17.78
N GLN A 112 5.66 20.31 18.57
CA GLN A 112 5.13 21.64 18.90
C GLN A 112 5.05 22.55 17.68
N THR A 113 6.06 22.57 16.81
CA THR A 113 6.02 23.38 15.58
C THR A 113 4.95 22.88 14.62
N MET A 114 4.78 21.56 14.49
CA MET A 114 3.72 20.97 13.68
C MET A 114 2.33 21.39 14.19
N GLN A 115 2.12 21.35 15.51
CA GLN A 115 0.86 21.81 16.12
C GLN A 115 0.63 23.30 15.89
N ALA A 116 1.65 24.14 16.07
CA ALA A 116 1.56 25.58 15.82
C ALA A 116 1.18 25.89 14.36
N LEU A 117 1.84 25.25 13.39
CA LEU A 117 1.53 25.39 11.97
C LEU A 117 0.12 24.90 11.62
N GLN A 118 -0.34 23.82 12.24
CA GLN A 118 -1.73 23.36 12.07
C GLN A 118 -2.73 24.40 12.57
N THR A 119 -2.48 25.00 13.75
CA THR A 119 -3.36 26.06 14.28
C THR A 119 -3.36 27.30 13.39
N GLU A 120 -2.22 27.67 12.81
CA GLU A 120 -2.11 28.80 11.88
C GLU A 120 -2.83 28.52 10.55
N LEU A 121 -2.71 27.30 10.02
CA LEU A 121 -3.47 26.89 8.84
C LEU A 121 -4.98 26.96 9.09
N ASP A 122 -5.44 26.51 10.25
CA ASP A 122 -6.86 26.56 10.59
C ASP A 122 -7.35 27.98 10.85
N SER A 123 -6.52 28.86 11.44
CA SER A 123 -6.86 30.28 11.58
C SER A 123 -6.92 30.97 10.22
N LEU A 124 -5.93 30.75 9.35
CA LEU A 124 -5.92 31.30 7.99
C LEU A 124 -7.11 30.80 7.17
N ARG A 125 -7.48 29.52 7.29
CA ARG A 125 -8.70 28.99 6.65
C ARG A 125 -9.95 29.71 7.15
N ALA A 126 -10.08 29.88 8.46
CA ALA A 126 -11.23 30.58 9.05
C ALA A 126 -11.31 32.05 8.57
N ASP A 127 -10.17 32.73 8.49
CA ASP A 127 -10.11 34.12 8.03
C ASP A 127 -10.32 34.27 6.53
N ASN A 128 -9.82 33.34 5.71
CA ASN A 128 -10.14 33.28 4.28
C ASN A 128 -11.64 33.11 4.03
N ILE A 129 -12.32 32.26 4.82
CA ILE A 129 -13.78 32.11 4.75
C ILE A 129 -14.47 33.43 5.12
N LYS A 130 -14.09 34.09 6.21
CA LYS A 130 -14.66 35.40 6.59
C LYS A 130 -14.39 36.49 5.55
N LEU A 131 -13.22 36.48 4.90
CA LEU A 131 -12.90 37.43 3.84
C LEU A 131 -13.79 37.16 2.62
N TYR A 132 -13.98 35.89 2.27
CA TYR A 132 -14.91 35.47 1.24
C TYR A 132 -16.33 35.95 1.52
N GLU A 133 -16.82 35.79 2.76
CA GLU A 133 -18.13 36.32 3.19
C GLU A 133 -18.27 37.81 2.92
N LYS A 134 -17.25 38.61 3.29
CA LYS A 134 -17.22 40.05 3.03
C LYS A 134 -17.22 40.37 1.54
N ILE A 135 -16.43 39.64 0.75
CA ILE A 135 -16.39 39.80 -0.72
C ILE A 135 -17.76 39.48 -1.32
N LYS A 136 -18.38 38.36 -0.94
CA LYS A 136 -19.72 37.96 -1.40
C LYS A 136 -20.77 38.99 -1.00
N PHE A 137 -20.70 39.53 0.22
CA PHE A 137 -21.60 40.60 0.66
C PHE A 137 -21.43 41.87 -0.18
N LEU A 138 -20.20 42.30 -0.46
CA LEU A 138 -19.94 43.46 -1.32
C LEU A 138 -20.31 43.22 -2.80
N GLN A 139 -20.15 41.99 -3.30
CA GLN A 139 -20.58 41.59 -4.64
C GLN A 139 -22.11 41.46 -4.78
N SER A 140 -22.81 41.21 -3.67
CA SER A 140 -24.29 41.15 -3.66
C SER A 140 -24.96 42.51 -3.86
N TYR A 141 -24.21 43.61 -3.77
CA TYR A 141 -24.68 44.91 -4.23
C TYR A 141 -24.76 44.94 -5.77
N PRO A 142 -25.93 45.27 -6.36
CA PRO A 142 -26.13 45.21 -7.80
C PRO A 142 -25.30 46.31 -8.48
N GLY A 143 -24.18 45.93 -9.11
CA GLY A 143 -23.34 46.87 -9.85
C GLY A 143 -21.91 46.42 -10.20
N ARG A 144 -21.39 45.32 -9.62
CA ARG A 144 -20.06 44.78 -9.96
C ARG A 144 -20.06 43.26 -10.04
N ALA A 145 -20.61 42.71 -11.11
CA ALA A 145 -20.40 41.31 -11.46
C ALA A 145 -19.15 41.19 -12.34
N GLY A 146 -18.00 40.94 -11.72
CA GLY A 146 -16.74 40.67 -12.41
C GLY A 146 -16.28 39.24 -12.12
N GLY A 147 -16.21 38.41 -13.17
CA GLY A 147 -15.43 37.17 -13.28
C GLY A 147 -15.56 36.15 -12.14
N SER A 148 -16.29 35.06 -12.38
CA SER A 148 -16.28 33.88 -11.51
C SER A 148 -14.87 33.25 -11.47
N ASP A 149 -14.11 33.58 -10.44
CA ASP A 149 -12.80 32.98 -10.16
C ASP A 149 -12.96 31.61 -9.45
N ASP A 150 -12.14 30.62 -9.81
CA ASP A 150 -12.24 29.24 -9.28
C ASP A 150 -12.00 29.19 -7.75
N THR A 151 -11.19 30.13 -7.24
CA THR A 151 -10.95 30.28 -5.79
C THR A 151 -12.22 30.71 -5.05
N VAL A 152 -13.03 31.58 -5.66
CA VAL A 152 -14.31 32.06 -5.15
C VAL A 152 -15.31 30.90 -5.08
N MET A 153 -15.31 29.99 -6.07
CA MET A 153 -16.17 28.80 -6.06
C MET A 153 -15.82 27.83 -4.92
N ARG A 154 -14.52 27.61 -4.67
CA ARG A 154 -14.02 26.77 -3.56
C ARG A 154 -14.45 27.29 -2.20
N TYR A 155 -14.23 28.57 -1.92
CA TYR A 155 -14.64 29.17 -0.65
C TYR A 155 -16.17 29.33 -0.54
N SER A 156 -16.89 29.52 -1.66
CA SER A 156 -18.37 29.48 -1.68
C SER A 156 -18.90 28.17 -1.15
N SER A 157 -18.37 27.06 -1.65
CA SER A 157 -18.82 25.71 -1.24
C SER A 157 -18.58 25.45 0.26
N GLN A 158 -17.44 25.92 0.81
CA GLN A 158 -17.12 25.78 2.23
C GLN A 158 -18.00 26.67 3.12
N TYR A 159 -18.35 27.86 2.64
CA TYR A 159 -19.27 28.78 3.31
C TYR A 159 -20.69 28.22 3.35
N GLU A 160 -21.22 27.74 2.23
CA GLU A 160 -22.57 27.15 2.14
C GLU A 160 -22.68 25.85 2.95
N GLU A 161 -21.63 25.04 3.00
CA GLU A 161 -21.58 23.86 3.87
C GLU A 161 -21.64 24.21 5.36
N ARG A 162 -21.09 25.36 5.77
CA ARG A 162 -21.20 25.85 7.15
C ARG A 162 -22.54 26.50 7.47
N LEU A 163 -23.22 27.07 6.47
CA LEU A 163 -24.49 27.78 6.64
C LEU A 163 -25.73 26.90 6.62
N ASP A 164 -25.66 25.71 6.05
CA ASP A 164 -26.79 24.80 5.97
C ASP A 164 -26.75 23.75 7.11
N PRO A 165 -27.41 24.02 8.26
CA PRO A 165 -27.44 23.08 9.39
C PRO A 165 -28.03 21.71 9.01
N PHE A 166 -28.82 21.63 7.93
CA PHE A 166 -29.43 20.39 7.44
C PHE A 166 -28.54 19.63 6.45
N ALA A 167 -27.54 20.25 5.83
CA ALA A 167 -26.59 19.54 4.98
C ALA A 167 -25.73 18.56 5.80
N SER A 168 -25.27 18.99 6.97
CA SER A 168 -24.50 18.13 7.88
C SER A 168 -25.35 16.96 8.43
N PHE A 169 -26.62 17.23 8.76
CA PHE A 169 -27.57 16.23 9.25
C PHE A 169 -27.96 15.23 8.16
N SER A 170 -28.31 15.71 6.96
CA SER A 170 -28.67 14.85 5.82
C SER A 170 -27.50 13.99 5.36
N LYS A 171 -26.26 14.50 5.38
CA LYS A 171 -25.05 13.68 5.14
C LYS A 171 -24.89 12.59 6.20
N ARG A 172 -25.06 12.92 7.49
CA ARG A 172 -24.97 11.95 8.60
C ARG A 172 -26.08 10.90 8.55
N GLU A 173 -27.29 11.29 8.21
CA GLU A 173 -28.44 10.39 8.05
C GLU A 173 -28.26 9.47 6.84
N ARG A 174 -27.80 10.01 5.71
CA ARG A 174 -27.46 9.23 4.51
C ARG A 174 -26.34 8.24 4.81
N GLN A 175 -25.32 8.64 5.57
CA GLN A 175 -24.22 7.77 5.98
C GLN A 175 -24.67 6.67 6.95
N ARG A 176 -25.56 6.96 7.91
CA ARG A 176 -26.19 5.94 8.77
C ARG A 176 -27.01 4.94 7.96
N ARG A 177 -27.77 5.41 6.97
CA ARG A 177 -28.55 4.56 6.06
C ARG A 177 -27.65 3.71 5.15
N TYR A 178 -26.50 4.25 4.71
CA TYR A 178 -25.47 3.47 4.01
C TYR A 178 -24.83 2.41 4.90
N LEU A 179 -24.58 2.71 6.17
CA LEU A 179 -24.00 1.77 7.14
C LEU A 179 -25.00 0.69 7.58
N SER A 180 -26.31 0.97 7.57
CA SER A 180 -27.36 -0.01 7.87
C SER A 180 -27.69 -0.95 6.71
N LEU A 181 -27.11 -0.76 5.51
CA LEU A 181 -27.29 -1.67 4.38
C LEU A 181 -26.44 -2.95 4.56
N SER A 182 -26.98 -4.06 4.06
CA SER A 182 -26.38 -5.39 4.10
C SER A 182 -24.93 -5.37 3.58
N PRO A 183 -23.98 -6.08 4.21
CA PRO A 183 -22.60 -6.19 3.72
C PRO A 183 -22.51 -6.59 2.23
N TRP A 184 -23.46 -7.40 1.74
CA TRP A 184 -23.56 -7.82 0.35
C TRP A 184 -24.02 -6.70 -0.59
N ASP A 185 -24.95 -5.83 -0.16
CA ASP A 185 -25.35 -4.64 -0.93
C ASP A 185 -24.21 -3.61 -1.02
N LYS A 186 -23.38 -3.52 0.02
CA LYS A 186 -22.19 -2.65 -0.01
C LYS A 186 -21.16 -3.17 -1.01
N ALA A 187 -20.96 -4.49 -1.08
CA ALA A 187 -20.03 -5.11 -2.01
C ALA A 187 -20.48 -4.96 -3.48
N THR A 188 -21.77 -5.14 -3.77
CA THR A 188 -22.31 -4.93 -5.13
C THR A 188 -22.25 -3.45 -5.53
N LEU A 189 -22.56 -2.54 -4.61
CA LEU A 189 -22.42 -1.10 -4.84
C LEU A 189 -20.96 -0.68 -5.01
N SER A 190 -20.01 -1.24 -4.24
CA SER A 190 -18.58 -0.96 -4.44
C SER A 190 -18.08 -1.53 -5.76
N MET A 191 -18.51 -2.73 -6.13
CA MET A 191 -18.18 -3.35 -7.42
C MET A 191 -18.69 -2.49 -8.58
N GLY A 192 -19.95 -2.02 -8.50
CA GLY A 192 -20.54 -1.11 -9.48
C GLY A 192 -19.81 0.23 -9.55
N ARG A 193 -19.43 0.80 -8.40
CA ARG A 193 -18.70 2.06 -8.35
C ARG A 193 -17.29 1.94 -8.90
N VAL A 194 -16.59 0.82 -8.68
CA VAL A 194 -15.27 0.54 -9.27
C VAL A 194 -15.36 0.44 -10.79
N ILE A 195 -16.41 -0.21 -11.30
CA ILE A 195 -16.67 -0.31 -12.75
C ILE A 195 -16.99 1.06 -13.36
N LEU A 196 -17.80 1.89 -12.67
CA LEU A 196 -18.20 3.21 -13.17
C LEU A 196 -17.18 4.33 -12.92
N SER A 197 -16.34 4.21 -11.89
CA SER A 197 -15.39 5.25 -11.49
C SER A 197 -14.09 5.21 -12.29
N ASN A 198 -13.73 4.06 -12.86
CA ASN A 198 -12.47 3.91 -13.58
C ASN A 198 -12.69 3.91 -15.10
N LYS A 199 -12.01 4.83 -15.82
CA LYS A 199 -12.06 4.94 -17.28
C LYS A 199 -11.67 3.64 -17.97
N MET A 200 -10.73 2.87 -17.42
CA MET A 200 -10.30 1.58 -17.96
C MET A 200 -11.36 0.49 -17.76
N ALA A 201 -11.99 0.43 -16.58
CA ALA A 201 -13.02 -0.55 -16.28
C ALA A 201 -14.26 -0.39 -17.18
N ARG A 202 -14.64 0.86 -17.46
CA ARG A 202 -15.72 1.18 -18.40
C ARG A 202 -15.41 0.68 -19.82
N THR A 203 -14.18 0.86 -20.29
CA THR A 203 -13.74 0.36 -21.60
C THR A 203 -13.78 -1.17 -21.67
N ILE A 204 -13.29 -1.86 -20.64
CA ILE A 204 -13.33 -3.33 -20.56
C ILE A 204 -14.77 -3.85 -20.57
N ALA A 205 -15.67 -3.24 -19.78
CA ALA A 205 -17.08 -3.63 -19.72
C ALA A 205 -17.77 -3.45 -21.09
N PHE A 206 -17.49 -2.36 -21.80
CA PHE A 206 -18.01 -2.13 -23.15
C PHE A 206 -17.59 -3.23 -24.13
N PHE A 207 -16.28 -3.55 -24.20
CA PHE A 207 -15.79 -4.63 -25.04
C PHE A 207 -16.35 -6.00 -24.65
N TYR A 208 -16.48 -6.27 -23.35
CA TYR A 208 -17.09 -7.49 -22.85
C TYR A 208 -18.53 -7.64 -23.33
N THR A 209 -19.33 -6.58 -23.24
CA THR A 209 -20.73 -6.60 -23.73
C THR A 209 -20.80 -6.84 -25.24
N ILE A 210 -19.96 -6.19 -26.04
CA ILE A 210 -19.91 -6.40 -27.50
C ILE A 210 -19.53 -7.85 -27.80
N LEU A 211 -18.49 -8.37 -27.17
CA LEU A 211 -18.02 -9.74 -27.39
C LEU A 211 -19.11 -10.75 -27.04
N LEU A 212 -19.81 -10.56 -25.91
CA LEU A 212 -20.93 -11.40 -25.50
C LEU A 212 -22.04 -11.37 -26.57
N HIS A 213 -22.43 -10.18 -27.04
CA HIS A 213 -23.45 -10.06 -28.09
C HIS A 213 -23.00 -10.75 -29.37
N CYS A 214 -21.76 -10.53 -29.82
CA CYS A 214 -21.18 -11.23 -30.97
C CYS A 214 -21.24 -12.75 -30.80
N LEU A 215 -20.91 -13.27 -29.61
CA LEU A 215 -20.97 -14.70 -29.32
C LEU A 215 -22.41 -15.22 -29.41
N VAL A 216 -23.38 -14.53 -28.80
CA VAL A 216 -24.80 -14.90 -28.87
C VAL A 216 -25.28 -14.89 -30.31
N PHE A 217 -24.96 -13.86 -31.10
CA PHE A 217 -25.31 -13.79 -32.52
C PHE A 217 -24.65 -14.92 -33.33
N LEU A 218 -23.40 -15.28 -33.04
CA LEU A 218 -22.72 -16.40 -33.70
C LEU A 218 -23.39 -17.75 -33.38
N VAL A 219 -23.78 -17.96 -32.11
CA VAL A 219 -24.52 -19.16 -31.70
C VAL A 219 -25.87 -19.22 -32.42
N LEU A 220 -26.64 -18.12 -32.41
CA LEU A 220 -27.93 -18.04 -33.09
C LEU A 220 -27.80 -18.19 -34.61
N TYR A 221 -26.77 -17.61 -35.22
CA TYR A 221 -26.47 -17.77 -36.63
C TYR A 221 -26.16 -19.23 -36.96
N LYS A 222 -25.31 -19.89 -36.16
CA LYS A 222 -24.98 -21.30 -36.35
C LYS A 222 -26.21 -22.20 -36.20
N THR A 223 -27.06 -21.95 -35.21
CA THR A 223 -28.29 -22.74 -35.02
C THR A 223 -29.26 -22.51 -36.17
N ALA A 224 -29.48 -21.26 -36.59
CA ALA A 224 -30.38 -20.92 -37.68
C ALA A 224 -29.88 -21.49 -39.03
N TRP A 225 -28.58 -21.41 -39.29
CA TRP A 225 -27.97 -21.93 -40.52
C TRP A 225 -27.98 -23.47 -40.56
N SER A 226 -27.72 -24.13 -39.43
CA SER A 226 -27.85 -25.59 -39.33
C SER A 226 -29.30 -26.05 -39.56
N GLU A 227 -30.27 -25.30 -39.04
CA GLU A 227 -31.69 -25.60 -39.22
C GLU A 227 -32.15 -25.34 -40.67
N SER A 228 -31.70 -24.25 -41.30
CA SER A 228 -32.05 -23.95 -42.69
C SER A 228 -31.52 -25.01 -43.66
N ILE A 229 -30.27 -25.47 -43.49
CA ILE A 229 -29.70 -26.56 -44.30
C ILE A 229 -30.52 -27.85 -44.16
N GLY A 230 -30.98 -28.16 -42.95
CA GLY A 230 -31.83 -29.33 -42.70
C GLY A 230 -33.16 -29.24 -43.45
N ARG A 231 -33.81 -28.07 -43.40
CA ARG A 231 -35.07 -27.82 -44.13
C ARG A 231 -34.88 -27.84 -45.65
N ASP A 232 -33.80 -27.26 -46.16
CA ASP A 232 -33.48 -27.24 -47.59
C ASP A 232 -33.19 -28.66 -48.12
N CYS A 233 -32.50 -29.49 -47.35
CA CYS A 233 -32.28 -30.90 -47.69
C CYS A 233 -33.59 -31.69 -47.74
N ALA A 234 -34.47 -31.52 -46.75
CA ALA A 234 -35.78 -32.16 -46.72
C ALA A 234 -36.67 -31.72 -47.89
N ALA A 235 -36.68 -30.41 -48.19
CA ALA A 235 -37.42 -29.85 -49.33
C ALA A 235 -36.87 -30.37 -50.67
N TYR A 236 -35.54 -30.47 -50.80
CA TYR A 236 -34.90 -31.03 -52.00
C TYR A 236 -35.22 -32.52 -52.16
N CYS A 237 -35.18 -33.32 -51.09
CA CYS A 237 -35.57 -34.74 -51.10
C CYS A 237 -37.04 -34.91 -51.49
N ALA A 238 -37.95 -34.13 -50.92
CA ALA A 238 -39.37 -34.18 -51.26
C ALA A 238 -39.63 -33.81 -52.73
N LYS A 239 -38.97 -32.76 -53.24
CA LYS A 239 -39.06 -32.37 -54.64
C LYS A 239 -38.54 -33.48 -55.57
N LYS A 240 -37.39 -34.07 -55.25
CA LYS A 240 -36.80 -35.14 -56.06
C LYS A 240 -37.67 -36.40 -56.07
N TYR A 241 -38.33 -36.72 -54.95
CA TYR A 241 -39.29 -37.83 -54.88
C TYR A 241 -40.54 -37.54 -55.73
N SER A 242 -41.11 -36.33 -55.61
CA SER A 242 -42.22 -35.87 -56.46
C SER A 242 -41.89 -35.98 -57.94
N ASP A 243 -40.73 -35.46 -58.36
CA ASP A 243 -40.29 -35.52 -59.76
C ASP A 243 -40.11 -36.97 -60.25
N HIS A 244 -39.60 -37.87 -59.39
CA HIS A 244 -39.49 -39.29 -59.70
C HIS A 244 -40.87 -39.96 -59.82
N LEU A 245 -41.80 -39.67 -58.91
CA LEU A 245 -43.16 -40.21 -58.94
C LEU A 245 -43.89 -39.81 -60.22
N HIS A 246 -43.86 -38.52 -60.57
CA HIS A 246 -44.46 -38.02 -61.83
C HIS A 246 -43.83 -38.69 -63.06
N ARG A 247 -42.50 -38.83 -63.09
CA ARG A 247 -41.80 -39.37 -64.25
C ARG A 247 -42.00 -40.86 -64.48
N PHE A 248 -42.16 -41.65 -63.41
CA PHE A 248 -42.19 -43.12 -63.50
C PHE A 248 -43.54 -43.75 -63.19
N HIS A 249 -44.45 -43.09 -62.48
CA HIS A 249 -45.72 -43.68 -62.02
C HIS A 249 -47.00 -43.01 -62.54
N GLU A 250 -46.95 -41.82 -63.14
CA GLU A 250 -48.17 -41.13 -63.59
C GLU A 250 -48.77 -41.69 -64.90
N ASN A 251 -48.00 -42.44 -65.69
CA ASN A 251 -48.47 -43.00 -66.97
C ASN A 251 -48.95 -44.46 -66.86
N GLY A 252 -49.13 -45.01 -65.66
CA GLY A 252 -49.32 -46.45 -65.46
C GLY A 252 -50.70 -46.93 -65.02
N ASP A 253 -51.55 -46.11 -64.39
CA ASP A 253 -52.69 -46.67 -63.65
C ASP A 253 -53.87 -45.69 -63.49
N ASN A 254 -54.49 -45.30 -64.60
CA ASN A 254 -55.76 -44.54 -64.59
C ASN A 254 -56.68 -44.95 -65.77
N GLY A 255 -56.73 -46.24 -66.09
CA GLY A 255 -57.71 -46.81 -66.99
C GLY A 255 -58.22 -48.13 -66.43
N ASP A 256 -59.53 -48.23 -66.23
CA ASP A 256 -60.30 -49.47 -65.97
C ASP A 256 -60.32 -50.05 -64.54
N MET A 257 -60.85 -49.27 -63.58
CA MET A 257 -61.47 -49.89 -62.39
C MET A 257 -62.90 -49.40 -62.09
N TRP A 258 -63.58 -48.81 -63.08
CA TRP A 258 -64.99 -48.39 -62.97
C TRP A 258 -65.80 -48.59 -64.26
N GLN A 259 -65.68 -49.74 -64.93
CA GLN A 259 -66.68 -50.24 -65.87
C GLN A 259 -66.85 -51.74 -65.72
#